data_AF-A0A968D8A9-F1
#
_entry.id   AF-A0A968D8A9-F1
#
_cell.length_a   1.000
_cell.length_b   1.000
_cell.length_c   1.000
_cell.angle_alpha   90.00
_cell.angle_beta   90.00
_cell.angle_gamma   90.00
#
_symmetry.space_group_name_H-M   'P 1'
#
loop_
_entity.id
_entity.type
_entity.pdbx_description
1 polymer ?
#
loop_
_entity_poly.entity_id
_entity_poly.type
_entity_poly.pdbx_seq_one_letter_code
_entity_poly.pdbx_strand_id
1 'polypeptide(L)'
;TIDLAQIFSLTDLYTHWPTLQEWKASGKARYIGVTVSNYELYEPLFEFLDRETPDFIQCNYSITERLCEERLLPLAADRGLGVIINRPFMNGEYFRRLAGEPLPEWAAEIGIHSWAEFSLKYILPNPALTSVLTETSNPAHMAENALASYGEMPDAATRRRMAAFMDQL
;
A
#
# COMPACT_ATOMS: atom_id res chain seq x y z
N THR A 1 -23.37 -0.49 -10.68
CA THR A 1 -22.66 0.45 -9.80
C THR A 1 -21.23 0.00 -9.66
N ILE A 2 -20.28 0.93 -9.77
CA ILE A 2 -18.85 0.69 -9.51
C ILE A 2 -18.63 0.70 -8.00
N ASP A 3 -17.85 -0.22 -7.44
CA ASP A 3 -17.59 -0.23 -5.99
C ASP A 3 -16.69 0.94 -5.57
N LEU A 4 -15.56 1.16 -6.26
CA LEU A 4 -14.64 2.26 -5.99
C LEU A 4 -14.18 2.89 -7.30
N ALA A 5 -14.31 4.21 -7.43
CA ALA A 5 -13.78 4.99 -8.55
C ALA A 5 -12.73 5.99 -8.03
N GLN A 6 -11.55 6.05 -8.65
CA GLN A 6 -10.45 6.88 -8.17
C GLN A 6 -9.85 7.76 -9.26
N ILE A 7 -9.40 8.95 -8.89
CA ILE A 7 -8.63 9.84 -9.76
C ILE A 7 -7.17 9.36 -9.75
N PHE A 8 -6.68 9.01 -10.93
CA PHE A 8 -5.34 8.48 -11.11
C PHE A 8 -4.27 9.57 -10.94
N SER A 9 -3.39 9.41 -9.94
CA SER A 9 -2.23 10.25 -9.67
C SER A 9 -2.54 11.75 -9.66
N LEU A 10 -3.70 12.13 -9.14
CA LEU A 10 -4.22 13.50 -9.07
C LEU A 10 -4.33 14.20 -10.44
N THR A 11 -4.31 13.44 -11.54
CA THR A 11 -4.44 13.97 -12.90
C THR A 11 -5.78 14.67 -13.06
N ASP A 12 -5.77 15.95 -13.45
CA ASP A 12 -6.95 16.80 -13.61
C ASP A 12 -7.90 16.76 -12.39
N LEU A 13 -7.31 16.66 -11.18
CA LEU A 13 -8.01 16.46 -9.91
C LEU A 13 -9.25 17.35 -9.75
N TYR A 14 -9.10 18.66 -9.89
CA TYR A 14 -10.17 19.62 -9.66
C TYR A 14 -11.26 19.59 -10.75
N THR A 15 -10.95 19.06 -11.93
CA THR A 15 -11.93 18.82 -13.00
C THR A 15 -12.75 17.57 -12.71
N HIS A 16 -12.09 16.49 -12.27
CA HIS A 16 -12.73 15.19 -12.08
C HIS A 16 -13.41 15.01 -10.72
N TRP A 17 -12.96 15.70 -9.67
CA TRP A 17 -13.49 15.54 -8.32
C TRP A 17 -15.00 15.80 -8.22
N PRO A 18 -15.56 16.89 -8.78
CA PRO A 18 -17.01 17.11 -8.76
C PRO A 18 -17.80 16.00 -9.47
N THR A 19 -17.23 15.41 -10.52
CA THR A 19 -17.86 14.31 -11.26
C THR A 19 -17.94 13.04 -10.39
N LEU A 20 -16.87 12.73 -9.65
CA LEU A 20 -16.87 11.60 -8.71
C LEU A 20 -17.84 11.81 -7.55
N GLN A 21 -17.93 13.03 -7.02
CA GLN A 21 -18.93 13.38 -6.00
C GLN A 21 -20.36 13.16 -6.54
N GLU A 22 -20.65 13.58 -7.77
CA GLU A 22 -21.94 13.31 -8.43
C GLU A 22 -22.19 11.81 -8.63
N TRP A 23 -21.16 11.06 -9.04
CA TRP A 23 -21.28 9.61 -9.22
C TRP A 23 -21.58 8.89 -7.90
N LYS A 24 -21.00 9.35 -6.79
CA LYS A 24 -21.32 8.84 -5.45
C LYS A 24 -22.75 9.20 -5.05
N ALA A 25 -23.13 10.47 -5.18
CA ALA A 25 -24.46 10.96 -4.81
C ALA A 25 -25.59 10.29 -5.61
N SER A 26 -25.34 9.98 -6.89
CA SER A 26 -26.29 9.28 -7.76
C SER A 26 -26.25 7.75 -7.67
N GLY A 27 -25.33 7.17 -6.88
CA GLY A 27 -25.18 5.73 -6.73
C GLY A 27 -24.51 5.02 -7.92
N LYS A 28 -23.89 5.77 -8.85
CA LYS A 28 -23.04 5.21 -9.92
C LYS A 28 -21.75 4.61 -9.37
N ALA A 29 -21.19 5.21 -8.31
CA ALA A 29 -20.07 4.69 -7.53
C ALA A 29 -20.46 4.54 -6.05
N ARG A 30 -19.99 3.48 -5.36
CA ARG A 30 -20.22 3.33 -3.91
C ARG A 30 -19.21 4.15 -3.10
N TYR A 31 -17.95 4.13 -3.51
CA TYR A 31 -16.84 4.88 -2.90
C TYR A 31 -16.08 5.67 -3.96
N ILE A 32 -15.47 6.77 -3.54
CA ILE A 32 -14.59 7.59 -4.37
C ILE A 32 -13.26 7.83 -3.68
N GLY A 33 -12.21 8.01 -4.48
CA GLY A 33 -10.89 8.23 -3.93
C GLY A 33 -9.92 8.89 -4.88
N VAL A 34 -8.69 9.01 -4.41
CA VAL A 34 -7.56 9.55 -5.16
C VAL A 34 -6.37 8.62 -5.03
N THR A 35 -5.45 8.68 -5.99
CA THR A 35 -4.22 7.89 -5.96
C THR A 35 -3.01 8.82 -6.10
N VAL A 36 -1.86 8.39 -5.56
CA VAL A 36 -0.55 9.02 -5.77
C VAL A 36 0.50 7.95 -6.04
N SER A 37 1.26 8.11 -7.13
CA SER A 37 2.24 7.12 -7.60
C SER A 37 3.69 7.46 -7.25
N ASN A 38 3.95 8.60 -6.62
CA ASN A 38 5.27 9.02 -6.15
C ASN A 38 5.15 10.03 -4.99
N TYR A 39 6.26 10.35 -4.36
CA TYR A 39 6.32 11.25 -3.21
C TYR A 39 6.18 12.74 -3.58
N GLU A 40 6.49 13.12 -4.80
CA GLU A 40 6.36 14.52 -5.27
C GLU A 40 4.90 14.99 -5.25
N LEU A 41 3.95 14.05 -5.35
CA LEU A 41 2.52 14.30 -5.26
C LEU A 41 1.97 14.37 -3.83
N TYR A 42 2.80 14.20 -2.80
CA TYR A 42 2.31 14.21 -1.40
C TYR A 42 1.82 15.60 -0.97
N GLU A 43 2.55 16.67 -1.30
CA GLU A 43 2.09 18.02 -0.95
C GLU A 43 0.77 18.38 -1.68
N PRO A 44 0.62 18.18 -3.00
CA PRO A 44 -0.67 18.33 -3.67
C PRO A 44 -1.79 17.45 -3.07
N LEU A 45 -1.47 16.23 -2.64
CA LEU A 45 -2.43 15.37 -1.95
C LEU A 45 -2.87 15.97 -0.61
N PHE A 46 -1.94 16.48 0.20
CA PHE A 46 -2.29 17.12 1.47
C PHE A 46 -3.13 18.39 1.26
N GLU A 47 -2.79 19.23 0.28
CA GLU A 47 -3.61 20.40 -0.08
C GLU A 47 -5.05 20.03 -0.46
N PHE A 48 -5.22 18.92 -1.18
CA PHE A 48 -6.54 18.38 -1.51
C PHE A 48 -7.27 17.85 -0.26
N LEU A 49 -6.58 17.05 0.55
CA LEU A 49 -7.16 16.48 1.77
C LEU A 49 -7.56 17.57 2.77
N ASP A 50 -6.89 18.72 2.81
CA ASP A 50 -7.30 19.84 3.68
C ASP A 50 -8.66 20.45 3.31
N ARG A 51 -9.13 20.22 2.08
CA ARG A 51 -10.38 20.79 1.54
C ARG A 51 -11.47 19.74 1.37
N GLU A 52 -11.08 18.51 1.08
CA GLU A 52 -11.97 17.44 0.63
C GLU A 52 -11.73 16.15 1.42
N THR A 53 -12.75 15.30 1.51
CA THR A 53 -12.67 14.02 2.24
C THR A 53 -13.04 12.86 1.30
N PRO A 54 -12.06 12.22 0.64
CA PRO A 54 -12.31 10.98 -0.10
C PRO A 54 -12.63 9.81 0.82
N ASP A 55 -13.22 8.75 0.28
CA ASP A 55 -13.38 7.49 1.02
C ASP A 55 -12.07 6.71 1.06
N PHE A 56 -11.29 6.77 -0.02
CA PHE A 56 -10.03 6.05 -0.16
C PHE A 56 -8.89 6.93 -0.66
N ILE A 57 -7.71 6.68 -0.12
CA ILE A 57 -6.44 7.04 -0.75
C ILE A 57 -5.72 5.78 -1.22
N GLN A 58 -4.99 5.90 -2.31
CA GLN A 58 -4.08 4.87 -2.79
C GLN A 58 -2.67 5.44 -2.93
N CYS A 59 -1.68 4.82 -2.31
CA CYS A 59 -0.29 5.30 -2.33
C CYS A 59 0.70 4.15 -2.45
N ASN A 60 1.93 4.47 -2.83
CA ASN A 60 3.01 3.48 -2.76
C ASN A 60 3.40 3.22 -1.31
N TYR A 61 3.62 1.96 -0.97
CA TYR A 61 4.26 1.57 0.27
C TYR A 61 4.88 0.17 0.13
N SER A 62 6.14 0.06 0.54
CA SER A 62 6.85 -1.22 0.64
C SER A 62 7.88 -1.14 1.75
N ILE A 63 8.50 -2.28 2.08
CA ILE A 63 9.63 -2.28 3.01
C ILE A 63 10.80 -1.40 2.51
N THR A 64 10.88 -1.06 1.22
CA THR A 64 11.91 -0.17 0.66
C THR A 64 11.40 1.25 0.32
N GLU A 65 10.10 1.50 0.45
CA GLU A 65 9.43 2.77 0.09
C GLU A 65 8.43 3.11 1.23
N ARG A 66 8.91 3.79 2.27
CA ARG A 66 8.19 3.95 3.56
C ARG A 66 7.74 5.37 3.90
N LEU A 67 7.91 6.37 3.04
CA LEU A 67 7.65 7.78 3.37
C LEU A 67 6.19 8.05 3.77
N CYS A 68 5.24 7.24 3.27
CA CYS A 68 3.84 7.35 3.68
C CYS A 68 3.65 7.19 5.19
N GLU A 69 4.52 6.45 5.89
CA GLU A 69 4.45 6.22 7.34
C GLU A 69 4.61 7.52 8.15
N GLU A 70 5.32 8.52 7.63
CA GLU A 70 5.65 9.73 8.39
C GLU A 70 4.45 10.65 8.62
N ARG A 71 3.59 10.80 7.60
CA ARG A 71 2.47 11.76 7.62
C ARG A 71 1.19 11.20 7.03
N LEU A 72 1.27 10.50 5.89
CA LEU A 72 0.08 10.10 5.14
C LEU A 72 -0.74 9.01 5.84
N LEU A 73 -0.09 7.96 6.35
CA LEU A 73 -0.78 6.88 7.06
C LEU A 73 -1.37 7.32 8.40
N PRO A 74 -0.66 8.09 9.25
CA PRO A 74 -1.27 8.69 10.44
C PRO A 74 -2.49 9.55 10.11
N LEU A 75 -2.38 10.43 9.11
CA LEU A 75 -3.50 11.28 8.68
C LEU A 75 -4.71 10.47 8.21
N ALA A 76 -4.47 9.40 7.44
CA ALA A 76 -5.53 8.53 6.95
C ALA A 76 -6.23 7.80 8.11
N ALA A 77 -5.47 7.31 9.10
CA ALA A 77 -6.02 6.69 10.30
C ALA A 77 -6.86 7.68 11.12
N ASP A 78 -6.36 8.89 11.36
CA ASP A 78 -7.07 9.93 12.12
C ASP A 78 -8.38 10.36 11.45
N ARG A 79 -8.42 10.35 10.11
CA ARG A 79 -9.60 10.75 9.32
C ARG A 79 -10.49 9.57 8.92
N GLY A 80 -10.13 8.33 9.28
CA GLY A 80 -10.88 7.13 8.90
C GLY A 80 -10.93 6.86 7.40
N LEU A 81 -9.89 7.24 6.66
CA LEU A 81 -9.79 6.99 5.22
C LEU A 81 -9.39 5.53 4.96
N GLY A 82 -9.99 4.91 3.95
CA GLY A 82 -9.50 3.64 3.44
C GLY A 82 -8.14 3.81 2.76
N VAL A 83 -7.18 2.94 3.05
CA VAL A 83 -5.83 3.01 2.47
C VAL A 83 -5.55 1.78 1.63
N ILE A 84 -5.29 2.00 0.35
CA ILE A 84 -4.87 0.97 -0.60
C ILE A 84 -3.39 1.18 -0.93
N ILE A 85 -2.61 0.12 -0.80
CA ILE A 85 -1.18 0.17 -1.07
C ILE A 85 -0.86 -0.36 -2.47
N ASN A 86 -0.04 0.38 -3.20
CA ASN A 86 0.58 -0.02 -4.45
C ASN A 86 2.06 -0.34 -4.26
N ARG A 87 2.61 -1.07 -5.23
CA ARG A 87 4.04 -1.39 -5.34
C ARG A 87 4.65 -2.08 -4.11
N PRO A 88 3.99 -3.09 -3.49
CA PRO A 88 4.59 -3.84 -2.38
C PRO A 88 5.91 -4.54 -2.76
N PHE A 89 6.14 -4.75 -4.06
CA PHE A 89 7.36 -5.33 -4.62
C PHE A 89 8.12 -4.37 -5.55
N MET A 90 7.87 -3.06 -5.47
CA MET A 90 8.56 -2.06 -6.30
C MET A 90 8.53 -2.36 -7.81
N ASN A 91 7.38 -2.78 -8.34
CA ASN A 91 7.23 -3.20 -9.75
C ASN A 91 8.20 -4.32 -10.17
N GLY A 92 8.52 -5.23 -9.25
CA GLY A 92 9.45 -6.34 -9.45
C GLY A 92 10.92 -6.02 -9.15
N GLU A 93 11.28 -4.75 -8.97
CA GLU A 93 12.66 -4.35 -8.62
C GLU A 93 13.12 -5.00 -7.30
N TYR A 94 12.19 -5.15 -6.36
CA TYR A 94 12.43 -5.82 -5.09
C TYR A 94 13.05 -7.21 -5.27
N PHE A 95 12.49 -8.03 -6.18
CA PHE A 95 13.00 -9.37 -6.45
C PHE A 95 14.31 -9.36 -7.23
N ARG A 96 14.52 -8.36 -8.11
CA ARG A 96 15.79 -8.22 -8.84
C ARG A 96 16.95 -7.92 -7.90
N ARG A 97 16.75 -7.03 -6.93
CA ARG A 97 17.77 -6.68 -5.92
C ARG A 97 18.12 -7.88 -5.03
N LEU A 98 17.15 -8.73 -4.72
CA LEU A 98 17.32 -9.86 -3.81
C LEU A 98 17.64 -11.18 -4.53
N ALA A 99 17.93 -11.12 -5.83
CA ALA A 99 18.22 -12.31 -6.61
C ALA A 99 19.51 -12.99 -6.13
N GLY A 100 19.39 -14.22 -5.63
CA GLY A 100 20.51 -14.99 -5.09
C GLY A 100 20.81 -14.75 -3.61
N GLU A 101 20.17 -13.76 -2.99
CA GLU A 101 20.29 -13.51 -1.55
C GLU A 101 19.41 -14.51 -0.77
N PRO A 102 19.98 -15.23 0.21
CA PRO A 102 19.18 -16.07 1.09
C PRO A 102 18.33 -15.19 2.02
N LEU A 103 17.16 -15.69 2.41
CA LEU A 103 16.44 -15.09 3.54
C LEU A 103 17.32 -15.14 4.79
N PRO A 104 17.24 -14.13 5.66
CA PRO A 104 17.96 -14.19 6.92
C PRO A 104 17.43 -15.35 7.77
N GLU A 105 18.30 -16.05 8.50
CA GLU A 105 17.94 -17.28 9.23
C GLU A 105 16.73 -17.09 10.17
N TRP A 106 16.64 -15.92 10.80
CA TRP A 106 15.55 -15.57 11.70
C TRP A 106 14.18 -15.38 11.03
N ALA A 107 14.11 -15.26 9.70
CA ALA A 107 12.84 -15.15 8.98
C ALA A 107 11.98 -16.41 9.17
N ALA A 108 12.61 -17.59 9.17
CA ALA A 108 11.91 -18.85 9.38
C ALA A 108 11.30 -18.96 10.78
N GLU A 109 11.93 -18.35 11.79
CA GLU A 109 11.44 -18.34 13.18
C GLU A 109 10.10 -17.60 13.32
N ILE A 110 9.80 -16.68 12.39
CA ILE A 110 8.56 -15.89 12.35
C ILE A 110 7.64 -16.32 11.19
N GLY A 111 7.84 -17.53 10.66
CA GLY A 111 6.98 -18.10 9.61
C GLY A 111 7.06 -17.39 8.26
N ILE A 112 8.23 -16.85 7.92
CA ILE A 112 8.52 -16.26 6.60
C ILE A 112 9.47 -17.19 5.84
N HIS A 113 9.03 -17.64 4.67
CA HIS A 113 9.70 -18.63 3.84
C HIS A 113 10.02 -18.15 2.42
N SER A 114 9.56 -16.95 2.04
CA SER A 114 9.96 -16.31 0.79
C SER A 114 10.15 -14.80 0.93
N TRP A 115 10.83 -14.19 -0.04
CA TRP A 115 10.94 -12.73 -0.12
C TRP A 115 9.57 -12.05 -0.35
N ALA A 116 8.64 -12.72 -1.04
CA ALA A 116 7.28 -12.22 -1.21
C ALA A 116 6.57 -12.12 0.15
N GLU A 117 6.64 -13.18 0.96
CA GLU A 117 6.13 -13.19 2.34
C GLU A 117 6.84 -12.15 3.20
N PHE A 118 8.15 -11.98 3.06
CA PHE A 118 8.93 -10.99 3.81
C PHE A 118 8.41 -9.56 3.57
N SER A 119 8.18 -9.18 2.30
CA SER A 119 7.63 -7.86 2.00
C SER A 119 6.16 -7.72 2.46
N LEU A 120 5.30 -8.70 2.14
CA LEU A 120 3.88 -8.60 2.46
C LEU A 120 3.60 -8.63 3.97
N LYS A 121 4.28 -9.50 4.73
CA LYS A 121 4.17 -9.54 6.20
C LYS A 121 4.78 -8.32 6.89
N TYR A 122 5.67 -7.57 6.23
CA TYR A 122 6.07 -6.24 6.72
C TYR A 122 4.93 -5.21 6.57
N ILE A 123 4.16 -5.29 5.49
CA ILE A 123 3.13 -4.32 5.13
C ILE A 123 1.81 -4.57 5.88
N LEU A 124 1.28 -5.79 5.79
CA LEU A 124 -0.06 -6.19 6.22
C LEU A 124 -0.41 -5.89 7.69
N PRO A 125 0.51 -5.98 8.67
CA PRO A 125 0.17 -5.71 10.07
C PRO A 125 -0.04 -4.22 10.40
N ASN A 126 0.16 -3.31 9.44
CA ASN A 126 -0.06 -1.89 9.66
C ASN A 126 -1.58 -1.59 9.76
N PRO A 127 -2.09 -1.15 10.94
CA PRO A 127 -3.52 -1.01 11.17
C PRO A 127 -4.19 0.11 10.36
N ALA A 128 -3.40 1.02 9.77
CA ALA A 128 -3.93 2.06 8.90
C ALA A 128 -4.32 1.53 7.50
N LEU A 129 -3.91 0.31 7.14
CA LEU A 129 -4.11 -0.24 5.80
C LEU A 129 -5.45 -0.96 5.66
N THR A 130 -6.10 -0.77 4.51
CA THR A 130 -7.32 -1.50 4.14
C THR A 130 -7.03 -2.63 3.16
N SER A 131 -6.12 -2.41 2.21
CA SER A 131 -5.77 -3.41 1.18
C SER A 131 -4.36 -3.21 0.64
N VAL A 132 -3.75 -4.29 0.15
CA VAL A 132 -2.45 -4.29 -0.51
C VAL A 132 -2.62 -4.88 -1.91
N LEU A 133 -2.31 -4.10 -2.94
CA LEU A 133 -2.38 -4.57 -4.32
C LEU A 133 -1.09 -5.27 -4.70
N THR A 134 -1.20 -6.54 -5.06
CA THR A 134 -0.12 -7.31 -5.69
C THR A 134 -0.46 -7.57 -7.15
N GLU A 135 0.54 -7.44 -8.03
CA GLU A 135 0.38 -7.65 -9.46
C GLU A 135 1.20 -8.87 -9.89
N THR A 136 0.56 -9.84 -10.52
CA THR A 136 1.22 -11.03 -11.07
C THR A 136 0.36 -11.68 -12.14
N SER A 137 1.00 -12.21 -13.19
CA SER A 137 0.37 -13.08 -14.19
C SER A 137 0.59 -14.58 -13.88
N ASN A 138 1.42 -14.90 -12.87
CA ASN A 138 1.69 -16.26 -12.46
C ASN A 138 0.73 -16.69 -11.33
N PRO A 139 -0.09 -17.74 -11.51
CA PRO A 139 -1.04 -18.20 -10.50
C PRO A 139 -0.37 -18.73 -9.23
N ALA A 140 0.86 -19.25 -9.30
CA ALA A 140 1.60 -19.70 -8.12
C ALA A 140 1.97 -18.50 -7.23
N HIS A 141 2.48 -17.41 -7.82
CA HIS A 141 2.76 -16.17 -7.07
C HIS A 141 1.48 -15.56 -6.51
N MET A 142 0.36 -15.64 -7.25
CA MET A 142 -0.94 -15.16 -6.75
C MET A 142 -1.35 -15.92 -5.48
N ALA A 143 -1.25 -17.26 -5.51
CA ALA A 143 -1.57 -18.09 -4.35
C ALA A 143 -0.64 -17.79 -3.17
N GLU A 144 0.66 -17.66 -3.41
CA GLU A 144 1.65 -17.28 -2.40
C GLU A 144 1.33 -15.91 -1.77
N ASN A 145 1.07 -14.89 -2.58
CA ASN A 145 0.71 -13.55 -2.09
C ASN A 145 -0.56 -13.56 -1.24
N ALA A 146 -1.57 -14.35 -1.64
CA ALA A 146 -2.81 -14.48 -0.87
C ALA A 146 -2.57 -15.15 0.49
N LEU A 147 -1.66 -16.13 0.54
CA LEU A 147 -1.30 -16.86 1.75
C LEU A 147 -0.45 -16.04 2.73
N ALA A 148 0.25 -15.00 2.26
CA ALA A 148 1.08 -14.14 3.13
C ALA A 148 0.26 -13.46 4.26
N SER A 149 -1.05 -13.32 4.08
CA SER A 149 -1.99 -12.79 5.07
C SER A 149 -2.34 -13.74 6.22
N TYR A 150 -1.93 -15.01 6.13
CA TYR A 150 -2.18 -16.03 7.15
C TYR A 150 -0.98 -16.22 8.09
N GLY A 151 -1.24 -16.89 9.22
CA GLY A 151 -0.24 -17.18 10.24
C GLY A 151 0.07 -15.97 11.12
N GLU A 152 1.17 -16.06 11.86
CA GLU A 152 1.61 -14.98 12.75
C GLU A 152 2.07 -13.76 11.94
N MET A 153 1.71 -12.58 12.45
CA MET A 153 2.05 -11.30 11.84
C MET A 153 3.16 -10.62 12.64
N PRO A 154 4.20 -10.09 11.98
CA PRO A 154 5.25 -9.33 12.65
C PRO A 154 4.69 -8.18 13.48
N ASP A 155 5.08 -8.14 14.76
CA ASP A 155 4.83 -6.99 15.62
C ASP A 155 5.70 -5.77 15.21
N ALA A 156 5.49 -4.64 15.88
CA ALA A 156 6.23 -3.41 15.57
C ALA A 156 7.75 -3.56 15.75
N ALA A 157 8.22 -4.41 16.67
CA ALA A 157 9.65 -4.62 16.89
C ALA A 157 10.27 -5.46 15.77
N THR A 158 9.57 -6.51 15.36
CA THR A 158 9.95 -7.37 14.24
C THR A 158 9.93 -6.59 12.93
N ARG A 159 8.91 -5.77 12.68
CA ARG A 159 8.88 -4.88 11.50
C ARG A 159 10.08 -3.93 11.45
N ARG A 160 10.48 -3.33 12.58
CA ARG A 160 11.71 -2.51 12.65
C ARG A 160 12.98 -3.32 12.33
N ARG A 161 13.08 -4.55 12.83
CA ARG A 161 14.20 -5.47 12.51
C ARG A 161 14.23 -5.79 11.02
N MET A 162 13.08 -6.07 10.41
CA MET A 162 12.95 -6.34 8.97
C MET A 162 13.40 -5.15 8.13
N ALA A 163 12.92 -3.94 8.47
CA ALA A 163 13.32 -2.71 7.78
C ALA A 163 14.83 -2.46 7.90
N ALA A 164 15.39 -2.56 9.11
CA ALA A 164 16.82 -2.37 9.35
C ALA A 164 17.69 -3.37 8.59
N PHE A 165 17.26 -4.63 8.46
CA PHE A 165 17.94 -5.64 7.66
C PHE A 165 17.88 -5.30 6.16
N MET A 166 16.70 -4.90 5.65
CA MET A 166 16.53 -4.51 4.25
C MET A 166 17.33 -3.26 3.87
N ASP A 167 17.56 -2.35 4.81
CA ASP A 167 18.36 -1.14 4.62
C ASP A 167 19.88 -1.43 4.56
N GLN A 168 20.31 -2.64 4.96
CA GLN A 168 21.72 -3.07 4.92
C GLN A 168 22.09 -3.87 3.66
N LEU A 169 21.09 -4.35 2.92
CA LEU A 169 21.25 -4.99 1.60
C LEU A 169 21.41 -3.94 0.48
#